data_AF-A0A6G7VAB7-F1
#
_entry.id   AF-A0A6G7VAB7-F1
#
_cell.length_a   1.000
_cell.length_b   1.000
_cell.length_c   1.000
_cell.angle_alpha   90.00
_cell.angle_beta   90.00
_cell.angle_gamma   90.00
#
_symmetry.space_group_name_H-M   'P 1'
#
loop_
_entity.id
_entity.type
_entity.pdbx_description
1 polymer ?
#
loop_
_entity_poly.entity_id
_entity_poly.type
_entity_poly.pdbx_seq_one_letter_code
_entity_poly.pdbx_strand_id
1 'polypeptide(L)'
;MLAALILAACAAPCPLSAPINPPETQIAPDLISDPPPAAGSSGALAAGEYGMLYFSGHQGTRIATDLALNRLYEDALPGYGLYTFVLPGSKDAHSAAGDRLRQRELLRLIETYASDSEEQDKAPRPDSHVFVVPVRARSLDAPLAELLAAELGGLMRRELAGILRQRGHGQWAMRLERNPGPFLVSAPEPRLIPDRGGMPRLLIDLSGMGFEVLYDLVDRYDQDLPAGLGGRPEALMALRTQLSTLPAWSQLGPQARLITP
;
A
#
# COMPACT_ATOMS: atom_id res chain seq x y z
N MET A 1 -19.71 -0.54 -57.44
CA MET A 1 -21.07 -0.97 -57.03
C MET A 1 -21.45 -0.18 -55.78
N LEU A 2 -22.63 0.44 -55.83
CA LEU A 2 -23.24 1.36 -54.86
C LEU A 2 -23.58 0.70 -53.50
N ALA A 3 -23.55 1.51 -52.43
CA ALA A 3 -24.60 1.65 -51.38
C ALA A 3 -24.03 2.61 -50.29
N ALA A 4 -24.46 3.85 -50.06
CA ALA A 4 -25.75 4.53 -49.97
C ALA A 4 -26.55 4.26 -48.67
N LEU A 5 -26.47 5.24 -47.76
CA LEU A 5 -27.50 5.84 -46.89
C LEU A 5 -28.67 4.98 -46.39
N ILE A 6 -28.88 4.94 -45.07
CA ILE A 6 -30.23 5.09 -44.47
C ILE A 6 -30.14 5.97 -43.20
N LEU A 7 -30.97 7.01 -43.18
CA LEU A 7 -31.23 7.96 -42.11
C LEU A 7 -32.62 7.68 -41.50
N ALA A 8 -32.73 7.92 -40.19
CA ALA A 8 -33.89 8.40 -39.42
C ALA A 8 -35.28 7.73 -39.52
N ALA A 9 -35.85 7.41 -38.35
CA ALA A 9 -37.27 7.59 -38.08
C ALA A 9 -37.52 7.91 -36.58
N CYS A 10 -38.13 9.08 -36.35
CA CYS A 10 -38.78 9.50 -35.11
C CYS A 10 -40.06 8.68 -34.85
N ALA A 11 -40.40 8.41 -33.59
CA ALA A 11 -41.78 8.42 -33.09
C ALA A 11 -41.80 8.33 -31.55
N ALA A 12 -42.18 9.44 -30.88
CA ALA A 12 -42.85 9.40 -29.58
C ALA A 12 -44.37 9.22 -29.82
N PRO A 13 -45.16 8.71 -28.85
CA PRO A 13 -45.74 9.63 -27.86
C PRO A 13 -45.92 9.06 -26.44
N CYS A 14 -45.88 9.98 -25.46
CA CYS A 14 -46.35 9.79 -24.08
C CYS A 14 -47.85 9.45 -24.02
N PRO A 15 -48.28 8.80 -22.93
CA PRO A 15 -49.49 9.28 -22.27
C PRO A 15 -49.30 9.64 -20.80
N LEU A 16 -50.01 10.71 -20.44
CA LEU A 16 -50.28 11.25 -19.12
C LEU A 16 -50.77 10.18 -18.13
N SER A 17 -50.35 10.28 -16.87
CA SER A 17 -51.24 10.06 -15.73
C SER A 17 -50.85 10.96 -14.57
N ALA A 18 -51.87 11.67 -14.08
CA ALA A 18 -51.84 12.72 -13.09
C ALA A 18 -51.86 12.15 -11.64
N PRO A 19 -51.69 13.00 -10.61
CA PRO A 19 -51.33 12.61 -9.26
C PRO A 19 -52.55 12.28 -8.39
N ILE A 20 -52.39 11.33 -7.47
CA ILE A 20 -53.32 11.12 -6.34
C ILE A 20 -52.53 11.47 -5.08
N ASN A 21 -52.86 12.62 -4.48
CA ASN A 21 -52.42 12.98 -3.15
C ASN A 21 -53.28 12.27 -2.08
N PRO A 22 -52.71 12.04 -0.88
CA PRO A 22 -53.30 11.21 0.17
C PRO A 22 -54.20 12.00 1.14
N PRO A 23 -55.04 11.33 1.93
CA PRO A 23 -55.66 11.93 3.11
C PRO A 23 -54.75 11.82 4.35
N GLU A 24 -54.27 12.99 4.78
CA GLU A 24 -54.34 13.57 6.12
C GLU A 24 -54.42 12.69 7.41
N THR A 25 -53.42 12.95 8.28
CA THR A 25 -53.48 13.13 9.77
C THR A 25 -53.86 11.94 10.66
N GLN A 26 -53.30 11.68 11.85
CA GLN A 26 -52.72 12.53 12.91
C GLN A 26 -52.17 11.59 14.03
N ILE A 27 -51.12 12.00 14.75
CA ILE A 27 -50.90 11.88 16.23
C ILE A 27 -49.41 11.59 16.57
N ALA A 28 -48.86 12.50 17.37
CA ALA A 28 -47.52 12.53 17.97
C ALA A 28 -47.45 11.66 19.25
N PRO A 29 -46.44 11.83 20.12
CA PRO A 29 -44.98 11.80 19.97
C PRO A 29 -44.41 10.58 20.70
N ASP A 30 -43.27 10.02 20.27
CA ASP A 30 -42.41 9.33 21.24
C ASP A 30 -40.94 9.61 20.97
N LEU A 31 -40.39 10.35 21.94
CA LEU A 31 -38.98 10.63 22.12
C LEU A 31 -38.30 9.33 22.53
N ILE A 32 -37.84 8.55 21.56
CA ILE A 32 -36.73 7.63 21.77
C ILE A 32 -35.62 8.13 20.86
N SER A 33 -34.78 9.01 21.42
CA SER A 33 -33.44 9.20 20.90
C SER A 33 -32.74 7.86 21.02
N ASP A 34 -32.71 7.10 19.94
CA ASP A 34 -31.72 6.05 19.79
C ASP A 34 -30.35 6.71 20.03
N PRO A 35 -29.56 6.23 21.00
CA PRO A 35 -28.19 6.70 21.12
C PRO A 35 -27.52 6.44 19.77
N PRO A 36 -26.72 7.40 19.24
CA PRO A 36 -25.92 7.13 18.05
C PRO A 36 -25.16 5.83 18.29
N PRO A 37 -25.06 4.92 17.29
CA PRO A 37 -24.23 3.73 17.44
C PRO A 37 -22.87 4.21 17.93
N ALA A 38 -22.47 3.72 19.10
CA ALA A 38 -21.22 4.08 19.74
C ALA A 38 -20.16 4.12 18.66
N ALA A 39 -19.58 5.31 18.44
CA ALA A 39 -18.45 5.50 17.55
C ALA A 39 -17.51 4.34 17.81
N GLY A 40 -17.38 3.46 16.81
CA GLY A 40 -16.72 2.17 16.94
C GLY A 40 -15.42 2.40 17.67
N SER A 41 -15.31 1.76 18.84
CA SER A 41 -14.11 1.73 19.67
C SER A 41 -12.91 1.68 18.74
N SER A 42 -12.11 2.76 18.75
CA SER A 42 -10.78 2.75 18.17
C SER A 42 -10.06 1.59 18.85
N GLY A 43 -10.07 0.43 18.19
CA GLY A 43 -9.59 -0.81 18.78
C GLY A 43 -8.14 -0.58 19.14
N ALA A 44 -7.85 -0.50 20.44
CA ALA A 44 -6.49 -0.39 20.91
C ALA A 44 -5.72 -1.56 20.31
N LEU A 45 -4.72 -1.27 19.50
CA LEU A 45 -3.89 -2.27 18.85
C LEU A 45 -3.24 -3.11 19.95
N ALA A 46 -3.66 -4.36 20.11
CA ALA A 46 -3.13 -5.21 21.16
C ALA A 46 -1.75 -5.74 20.75
N ALA A 47 -0.80 -5.66 21.69
CA ALA A 47 0.55 -6.18 21.55
C ALA A 47 0.52 -7.68 21.20
N GLY A 48 1.37 -8.12 20.26
CA GLY A 48 1.45 -9.52 19.84
C GLY A 48 0.36 -10.00 18.84
N GLU A 49 -0.58 -9.13 18.44
CA GLU A 49 -1.54 -9.46 17.36
C GLU A 49 -0.99 -9.17 15.96
N TYR A 50 0.12 -8.44 15.89
CA TYR A 50 0.69 -7.92 14.66
C TYR A 50 2.12 -8.42 14.47
N GLY A 51 2.55 -8.46 13.22
CA GLY A 51 3.92 -8.75 12.83
C GLY A 51 4.28 -8.12 11.50
N MET A 52 5.51 -8.33 11.08
CA MET A 52 6.00 -7.99 9.75
C MET A 52 6.42 -9.28 9.04
N LEU A 53 5.89 -9.51 7.85
CA LEU A 53 6.39 -10.54 6.94
C LEU A 53 7.48 -9.95 6.03
N TYR A 54 8.53 -10.73 5.84
CA TYR A 54 9.69 -10.41 5.03
C TYR A 54 9.71 -11.36 3.85
N PHE A 55 9.61 -10.83 2.64
CA PHE A 55 9.60 -11.59 1.39
C PHE A 55 10.83 -11.23 0.56
N SER A 56 11.63 -12.24 0.23
CA SER A 56 12.80 -12.11 -0.64
C SER A 56 12.83 -13.30 -1.59
N GLY A 57 12.97 -13.08 -2.90
CA GLY A 57 12.84 -14.12 -3.94
C GLY A 57 13.79 -15.32 -3.80
N HIS A 58 14.85 -15.20 -3.00
CA HIS A 58 15.85 -16.25 -2.83
C HIS A 58 15.92 -16.85 -1.41
N GLN A 59 15.07 -16.40 -0.48
CA GLN A 59 15.23 -16.75 0.95
C GLN A 59 13.91 -17.11 1.65
N GLY A 60 12.83 -17.25 0.87
CA GLY A 60 11.50 -17.52 1.36
C GLY A 60 10.92 -16.40 2.24
N THR A 61 9.95 -16.76 3.07
CA THR A 61 9.19 -15.84 3.92
C THR A 61 9.63 -15.95 5.38
N ARG A 62 9.82 -14.82 6.05
CA ARG A 62 10.04 -14.76 7.51
C ARG A 62 9.02 -13.88 8.19
N ILE A 63 8.76 -14.15 9.47
CA ILE A 63 7.93 -13.31 10.32
C ILE A 63 8.73 -12.73 11.49
N ALA A 64 8.55 -11.43 11.74
CA ALA A 64 8.95 -10.81 13.00
C ALA A 64 7.70 -10.37 13.77
N THR A 65 7.70 -10.60 15.08
CA THR A 65 6.65 -10.13 16.00
C THR A 65 7.31 -9.40 17.17
N ASP A 66 6.64 -8.41 17.73
CA ASP A 66 7.08 -7.67 18.90
C ASP A 66 5.85 -7.22 19.71
N LEU A 67 6.03 -7.05 21.01
CA LEU A 67 5.01 -6.48 21.89
C LEU A 67 4.89 -4.96 21.70
N ALA A 68 6.00 -4.29 21.37
CA ALA A 68 6.05 -2.87 21.05
C ALA A 68 5.86 -2.67 19.54
N LEU A 69 4.69 -2.17 19.13
CA LEU A 69 4.33 -2.05 17.72
C LEU A 69 5.29 -1.18 16.91
N ASN A 70 5.89 -0.15 17.52
CA ASN A 70 6.86 0.70 16.85
C ASN A 70 8.14 -0.05 16.49
N ARG A 71 8.60 -0.97 17.34
CA ARG A 71 9.81 -1.78 17.08
C ARG A 71 9.70 -2.63 15.82
N LEU A 72 8.49 -3.05 15.45
CA LEU A 72 8.24 -3.81 14.21
C LEU A 72 8.75 -3.09 12.96
N TYR A 73 8.77 -1.75 12.95
CA TYR A 73 9.20 -0.95 11.78
C TYR A 73 10.30 0.07 12.07
N GLU A 74 10.67 0.28 13.33
CA GLU A 74 11.86 1.06 13.73
C GLU A 74 13.11 0.17 13.84
N ASP A 75 12.92 -1.12 14.19
CA ASP A 75 13.98 -2.12 14.39
C ASP A 75 13.64 -3.41 13.62
N ALA A 76 13.44 -3.30 12.31
CA ALA A 76 13.13 -4.44 11.44
C ALA A 76 14.29 -5.45 11.42
N LEU A 77 14.01 -6.68 10.94
CA LEU A 77 15.00 -7.76 10.90
C LEU A 77 16.22 -7.36 10.04
N PRO A 78 17.44 -7.24 10.62
CA PRO A 78 18.62 -6.78 9.88
C PRO A 78 19.17 -7.85 8.94
N GLY A 79 20.06 -7.43 8.04
CA GLY A 79 20.87 -8.32 7.18
C GLY A 79 20.47 -8.36 5.70
N TYR A 80 19.42 -7.65 5.30
CA TYR A 80 19.07 -7.42 3.89
C TYR A 80 19.75 -6.17 3.35
N GLY A 81 19.93 -6.10 2.03
CA GLY A 81 20.56 -4.96 1.37
C GLY A 81 19.64 -3.75 1.22
N LEU A 82 18.35 -3.99 0.97
CA LEU A 82 17.34 -2.96 0.80
C LEU A 82 15.98 -3.43 1.31
N TYR A 83 15.36 -2.60 2.13
CA TYR A 83 14.07 -2.83 2.77
C TYR A 83 13.00 -2.02 2.09
N THR A 84 11.99 -2.67 1.51
CA THR A 84 10.84 -2.02 0.88
C THR A 84 9.59 -2.28 1.71
N PHE A 85 9.23 -1.30 2.53
CA PHE A 85 8.01 -1.36 3.34
C PHE A 85 6.78 -1.12 2.47
N VAL A 86 5.83 -2.06 2.51
CA VAL A 86 4.56 -1.97 1.79
C VAL A 86 3.50 -1.39 2.71
N LEU A 87 3.12 -0.13 2.48
CA LEU A 87 2.13 0.56 3.28
C LEU A 87 0.77 0.57 2.57
N PRO A 88 -0.31 0.04 3.20
CA PRO A 88 -1.66 0.22 2.69
C PRO A 88 -2.03 1.70 2.71
N GLY A 89 -2.79 2.15 1.72
CA GLY A 89 -3.25 3.53 1.69
C GLY A 89 -4.41 3.82 2.64
N SER A 90 -4.92 5.05 2.55
CA SER A 90 -5.94 5.52 3.49
C SER A 90 -7.28 4.79 3.30
N LYS A 91 -7.88 4.31 4.40
CA LYS A 91 -9.26 3.78 4.41
C LYS A 91 -10.29 4.89 4.18
N ASP A 92 -9.94 6.13 4.53
CA ASP A 92 -10.81 7.32 4.43
C ASP A 92 -10.71 8.01 3.07
N ALA A 93 -9.71 7.64 2.26
CA ALA A 93 -9.77 7.96 0.86
C ALA A 93 -11.07 7.34 0.33
N HIS A 94 -11.81 8.06 -0.52
CA HIS A 94 -12.89 7.46 -1.31
C HIS A 94 -12.23 6.49 -2.29
N SER A 95 -11.73 5.37 -1.76
CA SER A 95 -10.85 4.44 -2.43
C SER A 95 -11.69 3.81 -3.53
N ALA A 96 -11.35 4.16 -4.75
CA ALA A 96 -11.94 3.54 -5.92
C ALA A 96 -11.67 2.03 -5.78
N ALA A 97 -12.64 1.20 -6.17
CA ALA A 97 -12.48 -0.25 -6.13
C ALA A 97 -11.18 -0.73 -6.79
N GLY A 98 -10.68 0.01 -7.79
CA GLY A 98 -9.39 -0.21 -8.43
C GLY A 98 -8.17 -0.17 -7.51
N ASP A 99 -8.11 0.71 -6.51
CA ASP A 99 -6.94 0.80 -5.62
C ASP A 99 -6.86 -0.38 -4.65
N ARG A 100 -8.01 -0.86 -4.16
CA ARG A 100 -8.07 -2.09 -3.34
C ARG A 100 -7.66 -3.31 -4.16
N LEU A 101 -8.10 -3.39 -5.41
CA LEU A 101 -7.65 -4.44 -6.33
C LEU A 101 -6.14 -4.35 -6.56
N ARG A 102 -5.58 -3.13 -6.68
CA ARG A 102 -4.14 -2.91 -6.85
C ARG A 102 -3.34 -3.37 -5.64
N GLN A 103 -3.82 -3.05 -4.44
CA GLN A 103 -3.24 -3.56 -3.19
C GLN A 103 -3.23 -5.09 -3.17
N ARG A 104 -4.37 -5.72 -3.49
CA ARG A 104 -4.48 -7.19 -3.50
C ARG A 104 -3.54 -7.81 -4.52
N GLU A 105 -3.46 -7.23 -5.72
CA GLU A 105 -2.61 -7.74 -6.78
C GLU A 105 -1.12 -7.59 -6.45
N LEU A 106 -0.70 -6.45 -5.90
CA LEU A 106 0.67 -6.26 -5.43
C LEU A 106 1.05 -7.32 -4.39
N LEU A 107 0.18 -7.57 -3.40
CA LEU A 107 0.45 -8.57 -2.37
C LEU A 107 0.48 -9.99 -2.95
N ARG A 108 -0.41 -10.31 -3.89
CA ARG A 108 -0.40 -11.60 -4.61
C ARG A 108 0.93 -11.79 -5.36
N LEU A 109 1.44 -10.76 -6.03
CA LEU A 109 2.72 -10.82 -6.73
C LEU A 109 3.88 -11.04 -5.74
N ILE A 110 3.96 -10.25 -4.67
CA ILE A 110 5.00 -10.41 -3.64
C ILE A 110 5.00 -11.84 -3.06
N GLU A 111 3.82 -12.37 -2.76
CA GLU A 111 3.65 -13.74 -2.26
C GLU A 111 4.08 -14.81 -3.28
N THR A 112 3.76 -14.60 -4.57
CA THR A 112 4.14 -15.53 -5.65
C THR A 112 5.65 -15.60 -5.80
N TYR A 113 6.33 -14.46 -5.91
CA TYR A 113 7.79 -14.42 -6.13
C TYR A 113 8.59 -14.99 -4.95
N ALA A 114 8.10 -14.84 -3.72
CA ALA A 114 8.76 -15.44 -2.56
C ALA A 114 8.54 -16.95 -2.43
N SER A 115 7.47 -17.49 -3.02
CA SER A 115 7.12 -18.91 -2.94
C SER A 115 7.95 -19.79 -3.89
N ASP A 116 8.62 -19.20 -4.88
CA ASP A 116 9.47 -19.91 -5.83
C ASP A 116 10.82 -20.38 -5.21
N SER A 117 11.09 -20.02 -3.95
CA SER A 117 12.29 -20.45 -3.22
C SER A 117 12.02 -21.70 -2.37
N GLU A 118 12.67 -22.82 -2.72
CA GLU A 118 12.59 -24.08 -1.97
C GLU A 118 13.30 -24.02 -0.59
N GLU A 119 14.01 -22.93 -0.27
CA GLU A 119 14.86 -22.82 0.91
C GLU A 119 14.32 -21.81 1.92
N GLN A 120 13.33 -22.23 2.69
CA GLN A 120 13.01 -21.60 3.97
C GLN A 120 14.21 -21.76 4.92
N ASP A 121 14.53 -20.72 5.69
CA ASP A 121 15.64 -20.62 6.68
C ASP A 121 17.03 -20.14 6.22
N LYS A 122 17.24 -19.74 4.97
CA LYS A 122 18.53 -19.11 4.56
C LYS A 122 18.76 -17.74 5.20
N ALA A 123 19.86 -17.55 5.92
CA ALA A 123 20.20 -16.29 6.60
C ALA A 123 20.06 -15.06 5.68
N PRO A 124 19.60 -13.89 6.18
CA PRO A 124 19.44 -12.67 5.37
C PRO A 124 20.69 -12.35 4.54
N ARG A 125 20.48 -11.95 3.29
CA ARG A 125 21.56 -11.65 2.33
C ARG A 125 21.74 -10.13 2.15
N PRO A 126 22.96 -9.59 2.32
CA PRO A 126 23.18 -8.15 2.19
C PRO A 126 23.04 -7.65 0.75
N ASP A 127 23.06 -8.53 -0.25
CA ASP A 127 22.82 -8.22 -1.65
C ASP A 127 21.36 -8.39 -2.08
N SER A 128 20.45 -8.81 -1.20
CA SER A 128 19.05 -9.00 -1.57
C SER A 128 18.16 -7.81 -1.20
N HIS A 129 17.10 -7.66 -1.98
CA HIS A 129 15.95 -6.84 -1.64
C HIS A 129 14.95 -7.66 -0.81
N VAL A 130 14.24 -6.96 0.09
CA VAL A 130 13.16 -7.56 0.88
C VAL A 130 11.94 -6.66 0.89
N PHE A 131 10.77 -7.23 0.59
CA PHE A 131 9.49 -6.59 0.88
C PHE A 131 9.10 -6.85 2.33
N VAL A 132 8.72 -5.79 3.03
CA VAL A 132 8.32 -5.84 4.44
C VAL A 132 6.84 -5.46 4.54
N VAL A 133 5.99 -6.41 4.89
CA VAL A 133 4.52 -6.27 4.84
C VAL A 133 3.95 -6.39 6.25
N PRO A 134 3.17 -5.39 6.73
CA PRO A 134 2.52 -5.49 8.03
C PRO A 134 1.36 -6.50 7.98
N VAL A 135 1.34 -7.46 8.91
CA VAL A 135 0.32 -8.53 8.96
C VAL A 135 -0.26 -8.72 10.35
N ARG A 136 -1.42 -9.39 10.41
CA ARG A 136 -1.98 -9.95 11.64
C ARG A 136 -1.33 -11.30 11.90
N ALA A 137 -0.63 -11.43 13.02
CA ALA A 137 0.20 -12.61 13.34
C ALA A 137 -0.61 -13.87 13.72
N ARG A 138 -1.93 -13.74 13.91
CA ARG A 138 -2.80 -14.84 14.39
C ARG A 138 -3.21 -15.84 13.31
N SER A 139 -2.97 -15.56 12.04
CA SER A 139 -3.36 -16.45 10.94
C SER A 139 -2.31 -16.29 9.85
N LEU A 140 -1.43 -17.29 9.68
CA LEU A 140 -0.42 -17.26 8.60
C LEU A 140 -0.77 -18.20 7.46
N ASP A 141 -1.87 -18.95 7.58
CA ASP A 141 -2.32 -19.94 6.60
C ASP A 141 -3.25 -19.35 5.53
N ALA A 142 -3.56 -18.05 5.60
CA ALA A 142 -4.42 -17.36 4.64
C ALA A 142 -3.59 -16.51 3.66
N PRO A 143 -4.13 -16.19 2.47
CA PRO A 143 -3.41 -15.39 1.47
C PRO A 143 -2.94 -14.05 2.03
N LEU A 144 -1.78 -13.57 1.60
CA LEU A 144 -1.17 -12.34 2.14
C LEU A 144 -2.11 -11.12 2.16
N ALA A 145 -2.98 -11.00 1.15
CA ALA A 145 -3.99 -9.94 1.07
C ALA A 145 -5.00 -9.94 2.24
N GLU A 146 -5.30 -11.11 2.81
CA GLU A 146 -6.19 -11.28 3.95
C GLU A 146 -5.45 -11.07 5.29
N LEU A 147 -4.14 -11.34 5.30
CA LEU A 147 -3.29 -11.14 6.46
C LEU A 147 -2.94 -9.67 6.71
N LEU A 148 -3.03 -8.83 5.69
CA LEU A 148 -2.63 -7.43 5.73
C LEU A 148 -3.23 -6.69 6.95
N ALA A 149 -2.35 -6.21 7.82
CA ALA A 149 -2.73 -5.40 8.97
C ALA A 149 -2.86 -3.94 8.58
N ALA A 150 -4.01 -3.59 7.98
CA ALA A 150 -4.31 -2.22 7.57
C ALA A 150 -4.23 -1.20 8.71
N GLU A 151 -4.48 -1.63 9.95
CA GLU A 151 -4.37 -0.79 11.14
C GLU A 151 -2.91 -0.43 11.47
N LEU A 152 -2.02 -1.42 11.48
CA LEU A 152 -0.57 -1.23 11.68
C LEU A 152 0.04 -0.41 10.53
N GLY A 153 -0.29 -0.75 9.29
CA GLY A 153 0.13 0.03 8.12
C GLY A 153 -0.37 1.48 8.18
N GLY A 154 -1.57 1.70 8.72
CA GLY A 154 -2.11 3.03 8.98
C GLY A 154 -1.32 3.82 10.03
N LEU A 155 -0.83 3.17 11.09
CA LEU A 155 0.05 3.76 12.09
C LEU A 155 1.40 4.16 11.48
N MET A 156 2.08 3.22 10.82
CA MET A 156 3.35 3.41 10.12
C MET A 156 3.30 4.61 9.16
N ARG A 157 2.22 4.70 8.38
CA ARG A 157 1.98 5.79 7.41
C ARG A 157 1.82 7.15 8.08
N ARG A 158 1.08 7.24 9.20
CA ARG A 158 0.90 8.49 9.96
C ARG A 158 2.21 8.98 10.56
N GLU A 159 3.00 8.07 11.13
CA GLU A 159 4.29 8.42 11.71
C GLU A 159 5.27 8.92 10.66
N LEU A 160 5.38 8.19 9.54
CA LEU A 160 6.19 8.62 8.41
C LEU A 160 5.73 10.00 7.89
N ALA A 161 4.43 10.21 7.71
CA ALA A 161 3.89 11.50 7.28
C ALA A 161 4.23 12.62 8.28
N GLY A 162 4.20 12.34 9.59
CA GLY A 162 4.63 13.27 10.64
C GLY A 162 6.08 13.71 10.45
N ILE A 163 6.99 12.76 10.26
CA ILE A 163 8.42 13.03 10.02
C ILE A 163 8.63 13.80 8.72
N LEU A 164 7.94 13.41 7.64
CA LEU A 164 8.03 14.12 6.36
C LEU A 164 7.62 15.59 6.47
N ARG A 165 6.57 15.91 7.24
CA ARG A 165 6.20 17.32 7.49
C ARG A 165 7.30 18.08 8.21
N GLN A 166 7.85 17.49 9.27
CA GLN A 166 8.91 18.11 10.07
C GLN A 166 10.15 18.41 9.21
N ARG A 167 10.40 17.61 8.17
CA ARG A 167 11.51 17.78 7.21
C ARG A 167 11.14 18.61 5.96
N GLY A 168 9.98 19.26 5.94
CA GLY A 168 9.57 20.12 4.82
C GLY A 168 9.01 19.38 3.60
N HIS A 169 8.81 18.07 3.68
CA HIS A 169 8.18 17.25 2.63
C HIS A 169 6.65 17.19 2.75
N GLY A 170 6.01 18.34 3.01
CA GLY A 170 4.57 18.43 3.31
C GLY A 170 3.66 17.86 2.22
N GLN A 171 4.03 18.01 0.95
CA GLN A 171 3.26 17.42 -0.17
C GLN A 171 3.22 15.89 -0.09
N TRP A 172 4.34 15.25 0.26
CA TRP A 172 4.41 13.79 0.37
C TRP A 172 3.74 13.27 1.64
N ALA A 173 3.86 14.00 2.75
CA ALA A 173 3.09 13.72 3.95
C ALA A 173 1.57 13.73 3.66
N MET A 174 1.09 14.75 2.95
CA MET A 174 -0.32 14.84 2.55
C MET A 174 -0.74 13.69 1.63
N ARG A 175 0.10 13.30 0.67
CA ARG A 175 -0.18 12.15 -0.21
C ARG A 175 -0.27 10.87 0.59
N LEU A 176 0.71 10.58 1.46
CA LEU A 176 0.66 9.40 2.32
C LEU A 176 -0.65 9.36 3.10
N GLU A 177 -1.12 10.48 3.64
CA GLU A 177 -2.34 10.51 4.45
C GLU A 177 -3.66 10.40 3.67
N ARG A 178 -3.70 10.94 2.45
CA ARG A 178 -4.96 11.11 1.70
C ARG A 178 -5.12 10.15 0.54
N ASN A 179 -4.02 9.69 -0.04
CA ASN A 179 -4.09 8.85 -1.24
C ASN A 179 -4.43 7.39 -0.87
N PRO A 180 -5.09 6.67 -1.80
CA PRO A 180 -5.58 5.31 -1.58
C PRO A 180 -4.48 4.23 -1.61
N GLY A 181 -3.26 4.58 -2.08
CA GLY A 181 -2.11 3.68 -2.12
C GLY A 181 -2.26 2.51 -3.12
N PRO A 182 -1.52 1.40 -2.93
CA PRO A 182 -0.43 1.19 -1.96
C PRO A 182 0.70 2.22 -2.04
N PHE A 183 1.52 2.30 -1.00
CA PHE A 183 2.81 3.00 -1.05
C PHE A 183 3.96 2.02 -0.82
N LEU A 184 5.07 2.24 -1.52
CA LEU A 184 6.34 1.58 -1.26
C LEU A 184 7.31 2.59 -0.65
N VAL A 185 7.98 2.18 0.42
CA VAL A 185 9.04 2.99 1.05
C VAL A 185 10.29 2.15 1.14
N SER A 186 11.25 2.44 0.26
CA SER A 186 12.49 1.69 0.13
C SER A 186 13.63 2.39 0.87
N ALA A 187 14.40 1.62 1.64
CA ALA A 187 15.45 2.08 2.54
C ALA A 187 16.65 1.13 2.50
N PRO A 188 17.90 1.62 2.65
CA PRO A 188 19.06 0.73 2.83
C PRO A 188 19.19 0.25 4.29
N GLU A 189 18.40 0.77 5.22
CA GLU A 189 18.45 0.43 6.64
C GLU A 189 17.15 -0.25 7.08
N PRO A 190 17.18 -1.15 8.08
CA PRO A 190 16.02 -1.90 8.58
C PRO A 190 15.08 -1.03 9.42
N ARG A 191 14.77 0.18 8.95
CA ARG A 191 13.87 1.11 9.64
C ARG A 191 13.09 1.95 8.65
N LEU A 192 11.77 1.96 8.82
CA LEU A 192 10.87 2.81 8.04
C LEU A 192 11.12 4.29 8.38
N ILE A 193 11.22 4.58 9.67
CA ILE A 193 11.37 5.93 10.19
C ILE A 193 12.87 6.25 10.26
N PRO A 194 13.37 7.23 9.48
CA PRO A 194 14.78 7.60 9.52
C PRO A 194 15.10 8.38 10.80
N ASP A 195 16.26 8.11 11.40
CA ASP A 195 16.82 8.96 12.45
C ASP A 195 17.25 10.33 11.90
N ARG A 196 17.65 11.23 12.80
CA ARG A 196 18.32 12.48 12.42
C ARG A 196 19.64 12.15 11.72
N GLY A 197 19.76 12.54 10.45
CA GLY A 197 20.92 12.17 9.63
C GLY A 197 20.92 10.72 9.16
N GLY A 198 19.75 10.05 9.16
CA GLY A 198 19.59 8.69 8.65
C GLY A 198 19.92 8.55 7.15
N MET A 199 19.58 7.41 6.55
CA MET A 199 19.82 7.22 5.12
C MET A 199 18.70 7.85 4.27
N PRO A 200 18.90 8.06 2.95
CA PRO A 200 17.79 8.46 2.08
C PRO A 200 16.71 7.37 2.02
N ARG A 201 15.50 7.74 1.60
CA ARG A 201 14.36 6.85 1.35
C ARG A 201 13.78 7.10 -0.03
N LEU A 202 13.43 6.04 -0.75
CA LEU A 202 12.66 6.14 -1.99
C LEU A 202 11.19 5.90 -1.66
N LEU A 203 10.33 6.90 -1.87
CA LEU A 203 8.89 6.77 -1.70
C LEU A 203 8.24 6.63 -3.06
N ILE A 204 7.34 5.67 -3.21
CA ILE A 204 6.54 5.45 -4.41
C ILE A 204 5.07 5.35 -4.01
N ASP A 205 4.22 6.17 -4.61
CA ASP A 205 2.76 6.10 -4.49
C ASP A 205 2.22 5.30 -5.68
N LEU A 206 1.59 4.15 -5.43
CA LEU A 206 1.04 3.30 -6.48
C LEU A 206 -0.41 3.64 -6.85
N SER A 207 -0.96 4.71 -6.28
CA SER A 207 -2.32 5.16 -6.57
C SER A 207 -2.50 5.53 -8.05
N GLY A 208 -3.57 5.04 -8.65
CA GLY A 208 -3.91 5.35 -10.05
C GLY A 208 -3.07 4.65 -11.12
N MET A 209 -2.13 3.78 -10.75
CA MET A 209 -1.35 3.02 -11.74
C MET A 209 -2.10 1.79 -12.30
N GLY A 210 -1.74 1.39 -13.52
CA GLY A 210 -2.21 0.13 -14.13
C GLY A 210 -1.65 -1.09 -13.40
N PHE A 211 -2.32 -2.24 -13.54
CA PHE A 211 -1.86 -3.50 -12.93
C PHE A 211 -0.58 -4.03 -13.59
N GLU A 212 -0.40 -3.75 -14.87
CA GLU A 212 0.74 -4.16 -15.68
C GLU A 212 2.04 -3.64 -15.09
N VAL A 213 2.01 -2.42 -14.54
CA VAL A 213 3.17 -1.79 -13.88
C VAL A 213 3.62 -2.57 -12.65
N LEU A 214 2.70 -3.25 -11.95
CA LEU A 214 3.04 -3.98 -10.73
C LEU A 214 3.95 -5.17 -11.01
N TYR A 215 3.75 -5.86 -12.14
CA TYR A 215 4.56 -7.01 -12.53
C TYR A 215 6.01 -6.59 -12.77
N ASP A 216 6.20 -5.61 -13.64
CA ASP A 216 7.54 -5.09 -13.94
C ASP A 216 8.19 -4.49 -12.68
N LEU A 217 7.41 -3.83 -11.83
CA LEU A 217 7.88 -3.25 -10.57
C LEU A 217 8.43 -4.33 -9.64
N VAL A 218 7.65 -5.39 -9.38
CA VAL A 218 8.06 -6.50 -8.52
C VAL A 218 9.28 -7.23 -9.10
N ASP A 219 9.32 -7.46 -10.42
CA ASP A 219 10.49 -8.03 -11.11
C ASP A 219 11.76 -7.21 -10.89
N ARG A 220 11.69 -5.87 -10.92
CA ARG A 220 12.85 -5.02 -10.59
C ARG A 220 13.27 -5.11 -9.13
N TYR A 221 12.33 -5.29 -8.22
CA TYR A 221 12.65 -5.51 -6.81
C TYR A 221 13.19 -6.90 -6.55
N ASP A 222 12.85 -7.90 -7.36
CA ASP A 222 13.35 -9.26 -7.17
C ASP A 222 14.82 -9.44 -7.58
N GLN A 223 15.34 -8.53 -8.41
CA GLN A 223 16.74 -8.54 -8.85
C GLN A 223 17.70 -8.26 -7.69
N ASP A 224 18.72 -9.10 -7.56
CA ASP A 224 19.85 -8.91 -6.63
C ASP A 224 20.52 -7.55 -6.86
N LEU A 225 20.96 -6.93 -5.76
CA LEU A 225 21.79 -5.73 -5.79
C LEU A 225 23.18 -6.08 -6.32
N PRO A 226 23.85 -5.12 -7.00
CA PRO A 226 25.27 -5.23 -7.26
C PRO A 226 26.06 -5.46 -5.96
N ALA A 227 27.03 -6.38 -6.02
CA ALA A 227 27.83 -6.77 -4.87
C ALA A 227 28.46 -5.55 -4.16
N GLY A 228 28.33 -5.51 -2.84
CA GLY A 228 28.89 -4.44 -2.01
C GLY A 228 28.07 -3.15 -1.95
N LEU A 229 26.90 -3.07 -2.60
CA LEU A 229 25.97 -1.94 -2.45
C LEU A 229 24.98 -2.11 -1.30
N GLY A 230 24.80 -3.33 -0.79
CA GLY A 230 23.94 -3.65 0.34
C GLY A 230 24.08 -2.70 1.52
N GLY A 231 22.98 -2.15 2.00
CA GLY A 231 22.97 -1.25 3.15
C GLY A 231 23.51 0.17 2.88
N ARG A 232 23.74 0.52 1.61
CA ARG A 232 24.29 1.83 1.22
C ARG A 232 23.28 2.70 0.44
N PRO A 233 23.39 4.04 0.50
CA PRO A 233 22.59 4.95 -0.32
C PRO A 233 22.61 4.65 -1.82
N GLU A 234 23.74 4.15 -2.32
CA GLU A 234 23.94 3.79 -3.73
C GLU A 234 23.00 2.68 -4.18
N ALA A 235 22.59 1.76 -3.29
CA ALA A 235 21.60 0.73 -3.61
C ALA A 235 20.24 1.34 -3.99
N LEU A 236 19.80 2.40 -3.29
CA LEU A 236 18.59 3.13 -3.67
C LEU A 236 18.72 3.85 -5.01
N MET A 237 19.91 4.33 -5.35
CA MET A 237 20.17 4.96 -6.64
C MET A 237 20.18 3.94 -7.78
N ALA A 238 20.75 2.75 -7.54
CA ALA A 238 20.68 1.64 -8.47
C ALA A 238 19.23 1.22 -8.72
N LEU A 239 18.45 1.00 -7.65
CA LEU A 239 17.03 0.69 -7.74
C LEU A 239 16.24 1.78 -8.48
N ARG A 240 16.42 3.05 -8.13
CA ARG A 240 15.75 4.16 -8.82
C ARG A 240 16.10 4.20 -10.31
N THR A 241 17.36 3.94 -10.66
CA THR A 241 17.80 3.87 -12.06
C THR A 241 17.12 2.72 -12.79
N GLN A 242 17.06 1.53 -12.19
CA GLN A 242 16.34 0.38 -12.75
C GLN A 242 14.86 0.70 -12.97
N LEU A 243 14.19 1.25 -11.96
CA LEU A 243 12.78 1.63 -12.05
C LEU A 243 12.54 2.70 -13.13
N SER A 244 13.52 3.58 -13.37
CA SER A 244 13.42 4.60 -14.41
C SER A 244 13.38 4.07 -15.85
N THR A 245 13.76 2.82 -16.04
CA THR A 245 13.69 2.14 -17.34
C THR A 245 12.32 1.53 -17.64
N LEU A 246 11.39 1.53 -16.66
CA LEU A 246 10.06 1.00 -16.87
C LEU A 246 9.31 1.83 -17.94
N PRO A 247 8.60 1.21 -18.89
CA PRO A 247 7.80 1.94 -19.89
C PRO A 247 6.80 2.90 -19.24
N ALA A 248 6.25 2.51 -18.09
CA ALA A 248 5.32 3.31 -17.29
C ALA A 248 6.02 4.34 -16.38
N TRP A 249 7.36 4.49 -16.44
CA TRP A 249 8.08 5.40 -15.55
C TRP A 249 7.63 6.86 -15.70
N SER A 250 7.19 7.26 -16.89
CA SER A 250 6.61 8.59 -17.13
C SER A 250 5.39 8.87 -16.25
N GLN A 251 4.63 7.83 -15.87
CA GLN A 251 3.51 7.88 -14.92
C GLN A 251 4.00 7.85 -13.46
N LEU A 252 5.08 7.12 -13.19
CA LEU A 252 5.73 7.00 -11.88
C LEU A 252 6.54 8.23 -11.46
N GLY A 253 7.09 9.02 -12.40
CA GLY A 253 7.99 10.12 -12.08
C GLY A 253 7.44 11.12 -11.05
N PRO A 254 6.20 11.61 -11.19
CA PRO A 254 5.53 12.43 -10.17
C PRO A 254 5.15 11.64 -8.91
N GLN A 255 5.07 10.32 -9.02
CA GLN A 255 4.67 9.38 -7.97
C GLN A 255 5.85 8.70 -7.27
N ALA A 256 7.10 9.06 -7.59
CA ALA A 256 8.30 8.52 -6.99
C ALA A 256 9.20 9.67 -6.53
N ARG A 257 9.69 9.63 -5.29
CA ARG A 257 10.61 10.64 -4.77
C ARG A 257 11.65 10.05 -3.86
N LEU A 258 12.90 10.40 -4.14
CA LEU A 258 13.98 10.24 -3.19
C LEU A 258 13.89 11.36 -2.14
N ILE A 259 13.81 10.98 -0.88
CA ILE A 259 13.78 11.87 0.27
C ILE A 259 15.11 11.69 1.00
N THR A 260 15.85 12.77 1.12
CA THR A 260 17.06 12.83 1.95
C THR A 260 16.69 13.30 3.35
N PRO A 261 17.47 12.93 4.38
CA PRO A 261 17.21 13.33 5.76
C PRO A 261 17.20 14.83 5.99
#